data_AF-A0A355PIK1-F1
#
_entry.id   AF-A0A355PIK1-F1
#
_cell.length_a   1.000
_cell.length_b   1.000
_cell.length_c   1.000
_cell.angle_alpha   90.00
_cell.angle_beta   90.00
_cell.angle_gamma   90.00
#
_symmetry.space_group_name_H-M   'P 1'
#
loop_
_entity.id
_entity.type
_entity.pdbx_description
1 polymer ?
#
loop_
_entity_poly.entity_id
_entity_poly.type
_entity_poly.pdbx_seq_one_letter_code
_entity_poly.pdbx_strand_id
1 'polypeptide(L)'
;LDPERFKQLTRTGDLAKVIDGIHAAKEAGFKRIKLNAVILKGRNEDEVLDLVTFARQEGLDISFIEEMPLGDVSDHSRAETFYSSDDVQALIETRYPLTPTTESTPGPSRYFKMADSDSRVGFISPHSHNFCDSCNRVRVTVEGRLLLCLGNEHSVDLRAVLRRHPGDMQALKTAIINALPLKPERHHFTTDGDVQVVRFMNMTGG
;
A
#
# COMPACT_ATOMS: atom_id res chain seq x y z
N LEU A 1 -19.40 5.31 5.82
CA LEU A 1 -18.53 4.21 6.27
C LEU A 1 -19.36 3.12 6.92
N ASP A 2 -19.24 1.88 6.45
CA ASP A 2 -20.02 0.74 6.93
C ASP A 2 -19.19 -0.16 7.89
N PRO A 3 -19.53 -0.21 9.19
CA PRO A 3 -18.84 -1.06 10.16
C PRO A 3 -18.94 -2.56 9.85
N GLU A 4 -20.08 -3.02 9.32
CA GLU A 4 -20.28 -4.44 8.98
C GLU A 4 -19.43 -4.82 7.78
N ARG A 5 -19.38 -3.97 6.75
CA ARG A 5 -18.47 -4.18 5.61
C ARG A 5 -17.01 -4.15 6.03
N PHE A 6 -16.62 -3.18 6.88
CA PHE A 6 -15.26 -3.13 7.42
C PHE A 6 -14.89 -4.43 8.12
N LYS A 7 -15.78 -4.96 8.95
CA LYS A 7 -15.59 -6.24 9.66
C LYS A 7 -15.53 -7.43 8.70
N GLN A 8 -16.36 -7.46 7.65
CA GLN A 8 -16.32 -8.49 6.61
C GLN A 8 -14.97 -8.50 5.88
N LEU A 9 -14.48 -7.33 5.44
CA LEU A 9 -13.23 -7.20 4.70
C LEU A 9 -12.00 -7.50 5.56
N THR A 10 -12.01 -7.06 6.82
CA THR A 10 -10.89 -7.27 7.76
C THR A 10 -10.99 -8.58 8.54
N ARG A 11 -12.09 -9.34 8.36
CA ARG A 11 -12.50 -10.55 9.08
C ARG A 11 -12.79 -10.35 10.59
N THR A 12 -11.94 -9.60 11.29
CA THR A 12 -12.00 -9.42 12.75
C THR A 12 -11.87 -7.97 13.20
N GLY A 13 -11.74 -7.03 12.26
CA GLY A 13 -11.55 -5.62 12.57
C GLY A 13 -12.82 -4.96 13.12
N ASP A 14 -12.59 -3.87 13.83
CA ASP A 14 -13.61 -3.03 14.45
C ASP A 14 -13.35 -1.58 14.03
N LEU A 15 -14.28 -1.00 13.27
CA LEU A 15 -14.14 0.34 12.72
C LEU A 15 -14.07 1.39 13.84
N ALA A 16 -14.81 1.22 14.93
CA ALA A 16 -14.82 2.18 16.03
C ALA A 16 -13.43 2.28 16.68
N LYS A 17 -12.77 1.13 16.91
CA LYS A 17 -11.41 1.10 17.45
C LYS A 17 -10.38 1.79 16.55
N VAL A 18 -10.55 1.71 15.23
CA VAL A 18 -9.66 2.40 14.28
C VAL A 18 -9.85 3.91 14.39
N ILE A 19 -11.09 4.38 14.46
CA ILE A 19 -11.41 5.80 14.63
C ILE A 19 -10.86 6.33 15.96
N ASP A 20 -11.08 5.60 17.07
CA ASP A 20 -10.53 5.94 18.38
C ASP A 20 -8.99 6.02 18.34
N GLY A 21 -8.35 5.10 17.61
CA GLY A 21 -6.90 5.12 17.40
C GLY A 21 -6.40 6.35 16.61
N ILE A 22 -7.18 6.81 15.62
CA ILE A 22 -6.90 8.04 14.88
C ILE A 22 -6.98 9.25 15.82
N HIS A 23 -8.02 9.32 16.65
CA HIS A 23 -8.19 10.42 17.62
C HIS A 23 -7.07 10.41 18.67
N ALA A 24 -6.74 9.25 19.24
CA ALA A 24 -5.64 9.11 20.19
C ALA A 24 -4.29 9.53 19.57
N ALA A 25 -4.03 9.21 18.30
CA ALA A 25 -2.83 9.67 17.60
C ALA A 25 -2.81 11.21 17.44
N LYS A 26 -3.95 11.84 17.15
CA LYS A 26 -4.03 13.31 17.10
C LYS A 26 -3.73 13.93 18.47
N GLU A 27 -4.31 13.37 19.54
CA GLU A 27 -4.07 13.83 20.91
C GLU A 27 -2.59 13.69 21.31
N ALA A 28 -1.91 12.65 20.85
CA ALA A 28 -0.47 12.47 21.03
C ALA A 28 0.39 13.43 20.19
N GLY A 29 -0.21 14.29 19.36
CA GLY A 29 0.48 15.32 18.59
C GLY A 29 0.90 14.91 17.17
N PHE A 30 0.39 13.78 16.63
CA PHE A 30 0.62 13.42 15.24
C PHE A 30 -0.15 14.38 14.31
N LYS A 31 0.59 15.21 13.57
CA LYS A 31 0.02 16.32 12.77
C LYS A 31 -0.55 15.91 11.41
N ARG A 32 -0.04 14.84 10.81
CA ARG A 32 -0.47 14.33 9.50
C ARG A 32 -0.61 12.82 9.56
N ILE A 33 -1.83 12.38 9.80
CA ILE A 33 -2.20 10.97 9.78
C ILE A 33 -2.71 10.65 8.38
N LYS A 34 -2.30 9.50 7.85
CA LYS A 34 -2.64 9.05 6.50
C LYS A 34 -3.40 7.74 6.53
N LEU A 35 -4.55 7.71 5.88
CA LEU A 35 -5.32 6.50 5.58
C LEU A 35 -4.81 5.86 4.28
N ASN A 36 -4.80 4.54 4.26
CA ASN A 36 -4.57 3.76 3.03
C ASN A 36 -5.76 2.81 2.88
N ALA A 37 -6.41 2.85 1.72
CA ALA A 37 -7.57 2.02 1.41
C ALA A 37 -7.33 1.25 0.11
N VAL A 38 -7.45 -0.07 0.16
CA VAL A 38 -7.46 -0.91 -1.05
C VAL A 38 -8.89 -0.92 -1.58
N ILE A 39 -9.09 -0.57 -2.84
CA ILE A 39 -10.41 -0.56 -3.48
C ILE A 39 -10.58 -1.81 -4.33
N LEU A 40 -11.72 -2.47 -4.11
CA LEU A 40 -12.14 -3.71 -4.74
C LEU A 40 -13.50 -3.46 -5.39
N LYS A 41 -13.57 -3.65 -6.70
CA LYS A 41 -14.82 -3.57 -7.47
C LYS A 41 -15.83 -4.61 -7.00
N GLY A 42 -17.10 -4.24 -6.95
CA GLY A 42 -18.22 -5.02 -6.43
C GLY A 42 -18.19 -5.24 -4.92
N ARG A 43 -17.35 -4.52 -4.18
CA ARG A 43 -17.14 -4.77 -2.74
C ARG A 43 -17.14 -3.50 -1.90
N ASN A 44 -16.29 -2.53 -2.22
CA ASN A 44 -16.15 -1.30 -1.41
C ASN A 44 -15.92 -0.03 -2.24
N GLU A 45 -16.00 -0.10 -3.56
CA GLU A 45 -15.81 1.05 -4.45
C GLU A 45 -16.88 2.14 -4.23
N ASP A 46 -18.07 1.76 -3.77
CA ASP A 46 -19.16 2.67 -3.41
C ASP A 46 -18.82 3.53 -2.18
N GLU A 47 -17.89 3.11 -1.34
CA GLU A 47 -17.43 3.86 -0.16
C GLU A 47 -16.31 4.87 -0.45
N VAL A 48 -15.82 4.98 -1.69
CA VAL A 48 -14.73 5.91 -2.04
C VAL A 48 -15.06 7.36 -1.63
N LEU A 49 -16.26 7.85 -1.94
CA LEU A 49 -16.67 9.22 -1.60
C LEU A 49 -16.88 9.41 -0.09
N ASP A 50 -17.36 8.39 0.60
CA ASP A 50 -17.52 8.37 2.04
C ASP A 50 -16.15 8.44 2.75
N LEU A 51 -15.18 7.67 2.26
CA LEU A 51 -13.79 7.68 2.75
C LEU A 51 -13.12 9.03 2.55
N VAL A 52 -13.29 9.66 1.38
CA VAL A 52 -12.80 11.03 1.14
C VAL A 52 -13.48 12.01 2.09
N THR A 53 -14.79 11.91 2.28
CA THR A 53 -15.54 12.79 3.17
C THR A 53 -15.07 12.65 4.62
N PHE A 54 -14.89 11.41 5.09
CA PHE A 54 -14.35 11.11 6.41
C PHE A 54 -12.94 11.67 6.58
N ALA A 55 -12.04 11.41 5.63
CA ALA A 55 -10.67 11.92 5.68
C ALA A 55 -10.65 13.46 5.77
N ARG A 56 -11.51 14.15 5.01
CA ARG A 56 -11.65 15.61 5.06
C ARG A 56 -12.15 16.11 6.42
N GLN A 57 -13.21 15.50 6.96
CA GLN A 57 -13.77 15.86 8.26
C GLN A 57 -12.76 15.68 9.40
N GLU A 58 -11.94 14.63 9.29
CA GLU A 58 -10.91 14.31 10.27
C GLU A 58 -9.57 14.99 9.97
N GLY A 59 -9.42 15.79 8.90
CA GLY A 59 -8.14 16.40 8.54
C GLY A 59 -7.02 15.38 8.28
N LEU A 60 -7.35 14.27 7.64
CA LEU A 60 -6.46 13.17 7.30
C LEU A 60 -6.07 13.25 5.82
N ASP A 61 -4.86 12.82 5.51
CA ASP A 61 -4.51 12.48 4.13
C ASP A 61 -5.06 11.07 3.83
N ILE A 62 -5.46 10.78 2.58
CA ILE A 62 -5.91 9.45 2.17
C ILE A 62 -5.22 8.99 0.90
N SER A 63 -4.93 7.70 0.78
CA SER A 63 -4.53 7.11 -0.49
C SER A 63 -5.28 5.84 -0.82
N PHE A 64 -5.69 5.77 -2.08
CA PHE A 64 -6.32 4.61 -2.67
C PHE A 64 -5.28 3.74 -3.36
N ILE A 65 -5.39 2.43 -3.15
CA ILE A 65 -4.44 1.42 -3.61
C ILE A 65 -5.20 0.44 -4.49
N GLU A 66 -4.68 0.16 -5.68
CA GLU A 66 -5.19 -0.93 -6.51
C GLU A 66 -4.82 -2.27 -5.88
N GLU A 67 -5.74 -3.23 -5.89
CA GLU A 67 -5.47 -4.58 -5.43
C GLU A 67 -4.29 -5.19 -6.20
N MET A 68 -3.28 -5.68 -5.48
CA MET A 68 -2.13 -6.39 -6.06
C MET A 68 -2.33 -7.91 -5.99
N PRO A 69 -1.87 -8.68 -6.99
CA PRO A 69 -2.00 -10.12 -7.01
C PRO A 69 -0.95 -10.83 -6.16
N LEU A 70 -0.98 -10.63 -4.82
CA LEU A 70 -0.03 -11.24 -3.88
C LEU A 70 -0.66 -12.40 -3.11
N GLY A 71 -0.02 -13.57 -3.15
CA GLY A 71 -0.53 -14.82 -2.59
C GLY A 71 -1.67 -15.42 -3.41
N ASP A 72 -2.10 -16.61 -3.03
CA ASP A 72 -3.33 -17.23 -3.55
C ASP A 72 -4.51 -16.81 -2.67
N VAL A 73 -5.45 -16.07 -3.27
CA VAL A 73 -6.67 -15.62 -2.58
C VAL A 73 -7.83 -16.38 -3.22
N SER A 74 -8.24 -17.48 -2.59
CA SER A 74 -9.32 -18.35 -3.07
C SER A 74 -10.72 -17.71 -3.01
N ASP A 75 -10.86 -16.53 -2.43
CA ASP A 75 -12.14 -15.90 -2.10
C ASP A 75 -12.75 -15.06 -3.25
N HIS A 76 -12.00 -14.73 -4.31
CA HIS A 76 -12.52 -13.98 -5.47
C HIS A 76 -11.59 -13.99 -6.69
N SER A 77 -12.17 -13.80 -7.89
CA SER A 77 -11.41 -13.56 -9.13
C SER A 77 -10.87 -12.14 -9.15
N ARG A 78 -9.55 -11.98 -9.27
CA ARG A 78 -8.87 -10.68 -9.28
C ARG A 78 -9.21 -9.81 -10.49
N ALA A 79 -9.54 -10.43 -11.62
CA ALA A 79 -10.01 -9.71 -12.80
C ALA A 79 -11.37 -9.02 -12.53
N GLU A 80 -12.19 -9.61 -11.66
CA GLU A 80 -13.54 -9.10 -11.35
C GLU A 80 -13.50 -7.99 -10.30
N THR A 81 -12.49 -7.99 -9.42
CA THR A 81 -12.32 -7.01 -8.34
C THR A 81 -11.41 -5.85 -8.68
N PHE A 82 -10.75 -5.85 -9.85
CA PHE A 82 -9.90 -4.74 -10.28
C PHE A 82 -10.73 -3.45 -10.48
N TYR A 83 -10.34 -2.39 -9.77
CA TYR A 83 -10.85 -1.04 -9.93
C TYR A 83 -9.67 -0.09 -10.06
N SER A 84 -9.55 0.59 -11.21
CA SER A 84 -8.35 1.35 -11.52
C SER A 84 -8.27 2.65 -10.71
N SER A 85 -7.06 3.16 -10.54
CA SER A 85 -6.84 4.47 -9.94
C SER A 85 -7.55 5.59 -10.70
N ASP A 86 -7.68 5.46 -12.02
CA ASP A 86 -8.39 6.41 -12.87
C ASP A 86 -9.90 6.36 -12.61
N ASP A 87 -10.47 5.16 -12.40
CA ASP A 87 -11.89 5.01 -12.04
C ASP A 87 -12.18 5.63 -10.66
N VAL A 88 -11.30 5.38 -9.68
CA VAL A 88 -11.40 6.01 -8.34
C VAL A 88 -11.30 7.53 -8.45
N GLN A 89 -10.34 8.03 -9.23
CA GLN A 89 -10.17 9.47 -9.43
C GLN A 89 -11.42 10.09 -10.07
N ALA A 90 -11.93 9.49 -11.15
CA ALA A 90 -13.13 9.94 -11.84
C ALA A 90 -14.35 9.97 -10.91
N LEU A 91 -14.51 8.94 -10.06
CA LEU A 91 -15.58 8.90 -9.06
C LEU A 91 -15.45 10.04 -8.05
N ILE A 92 -14.24 10.31 -7.54
CA ILE A 92 -14.00 11.42 -6.61
C ILE A 92 -14.32 12.78 -7.27
N GLU A 93 -13.90 12.96 -8.53
CA GLU A 93 -14.09 14.20 -9.29
C GLU A 93 -15.57 14.51 -9.58
N THR A 94 -16.49 13.53 -9.45
CA THR A 94 -17.94 13.80 -9.51
C THR A 94 -18.43 14.74 -8.39
N ARG A 95 -17.69 14.80 -7.27
CA ARG A 95 -18.05 15.60 -6.08
C ARG A 95 -16.97 16.58 -5.66
N TYR A 96 -15.71 16.21 -5.82
CA TYR A 96 -14.55 16.96 -5.34
C TYR A 96 -13.55 17.15 -6.47
N PRO A 97 -13.47 18.36 -7.08
CA PRO A 97 -12.48 18.64 -8.10
C PRO A 97 -11.05 18.42 -7.58
N LEU A 98 -10.29 17.59 -8.29
CA LEU A 98 -8.92 17.26 -7.94
C LEU A 98 -7.93 18.05 -8.81
N THR A 99 -6.92 18.64 -8.18
CA THR A 99 -5.80 19.30 -8.87
C THR A 99 -4.51 18.54 -8.60
N PRO A 100 -3.75 18.13 -9.62
CA PRO A 100 -2.49 17.42 -9.42
C PRO A 100 -1.48 18.30 -8.68
N THR A 101 -0.61 17.66 -7.90
CA THR A 101 0.45 18.34 -7.15
C THR A 101 1.83 17.87 -7.60
N THR A 102 2.83 18.73 -7.40
CA THR A 102 4.25 18.36 -7.53
C THR A 102 4.82 17.82 -6.21
N GLU A 103 3.99 17.69 -5.18
CA GLU A 103 4.41 17.19 -3.88
C GLU A 103 4.71 15.69 -3.97
N SER A 104 5.86 15.29 -3.42
CA SER A 104 6.26 13.89 -3.34
C SER A 104 6.55 13.50 -1.89
N THR A 105 6.39 12.23 -1.60
CA THR A 105 6.77 11.61 -0.32
C THR A 105 7.65 10.40 -0.62
N PRO A 106 8.36 9.82 0.38
CA PRO A 106 9.12 8.58 0.16
C PRO A 106 8.29 7.36 -0.28
N GLY A 107 6.95 7.47 -0.32
CA GLY A 107 6.04 6.44 -0.83
C GLY A 107 5.60 6.67 -2.28
N PRO A 108 5.01 5.66 -2.94
CA PRO A 108 4.70 5.67 -4.38
C PRO A 108 3.45 6.48 -4.74
N SER A 109 2.88 7.19 -3.77
CA SER A 109 1.59 7.85 -3.91
C SER A 109 1.72 9.10 -4.76
N ARG A 110 0.90 9.21 -5.80
CA ARG A 110 0.73 10.44 -6.60
C ARG A 110 -0.39 11.26 -5.99
N TYR A 111 -0.08 12.48 -5.52
CA TYR A 111 -1.03 13.26 -4.72
C TYR A 111 -1.73 14.36 -5.53
N PHE A 112 -3.00 14.54 -5.17
CA PHE A 112 -3.90 15.57 -5.63
C PHE A 112 -4.43 16.36 -4.43
N LYS A 113 -4.81 17.60 -4.69
CA LYS A 113 -5.45 18.51 -3.72
C LYS A 113 -6.87 18.82 -4.15
N MET A 114 -7.68 19.18 -3.16
CA MET A 114 -8.98 19.81 -3.34
C MET A 114 -8.85 21.28 -2.94
N ALA A 115 -9.50 22.18 -3.66
CA ALA A 115 -9.36 23.63 -3.41
C ALA A 115 -9.94 24.07 -2.05
N ASP A 116 -10.85 23.29 -1.48
CA ASP A 116 -11.62 23.60 -0.28
C ASP A 116 -11.19 22.79 0.96
N SER A 117 -10.06 22.07 0.89
CA SER A 117 -9.59 21.21 1.98
C SER A 117 -8.07 21.07 1.99
N ASP A 118 -7.48 21.03 3.17
CA ASP A 118 -6.05 20.76 3.37
C ASP A 118 -5.69 19.27 3.25
N SER A 119 -6.69 18.39 3.15
CA SER A 119 -6.51 16.95 3.00
C SER A 119 -6.02 16.60 1.59
N ARG A 120 -5.06 15.69 1.51
CA ARG A 120 -4.54 15.17 0.24
C ARG A 120 -5.22 13.88 -0.14
N VAL A 121 -5.49 13.70 -1.42
CA VAL A 121 -5.92 12.43 -2.01
C VAL A 121 -4.77 11.87 -2.83
N GLY A 122 -4.38 10.64 -2.57
CA GLY A 122 -3.29 9.97 -3.25
C GLY A 122 -3.73 8.70 -3.96
N PHE A 123 -3.02 8.36 -5.02
CA PHE A 123 -3.25 7.13 -5.78
C PHE A 123 -1.95 6.32 -5.82
N ILE A 124 -2.06 5.03 -5.51
CA ILE A 124 -0.98 4.05 -5.56
C ILE A 124 -1.40 2.99 -6.57
N SER A 125 -0.76 3.03 -7.74
CA SER A 125 -1.23 2.35 -8.95
C SER A 125 -0.25 1.27 -9.42
N PRO A 126 -0.13 0.13 -8.71
CA PRO A 126 0.79 -0.93 -9.11
C PRO A 126 0.46 -1.51 -10.51
N HIS A 127 -0.80 -1.46 -10.96
CA HIS A 127 -1.21 -1.95 -12.27
C HIS A 127 -1.28 -0.83 -13.33
N SER A 128 -2.16 0.15 -13.13
CA SER A 128 -2.49 1.13 -14.18
C SER A 128 -1.35 2.10 -14.46
N HIS A 129 -0.64 2.54 -13.42
CA HIS A 129 0.45 3.52 -13.51
C HIS A 129 1.68 3.07 -12.72
N ASN A 130 2.33 2.00 -13.20
CA ASN A 130 3.51 1.39 -12.56
C ASN A 130 4.58 2.44 -12.16
N PHE A 131 5.14 2.28 -10.96
CA PHE A 131 6.13 3.20 -10.37
C PHE A 131 7.46 2.50 -10.00
N CYS A 132 7.78 1.36 -10.64
CA CYS A 132 8.98 0.59 -10.30
C CYS A 132 10.28 1.31 -10.67
N ASP A 133 10.26 2.11 -11.73
CA ASP A 133 11.39 2.91 -12.21
C ASP A 133 11.98 3.84 -11.13
N SER A 134 11.12 4.36 -10.26
CA SER A 134 11.43 5.27 -9.16
C SER A 134 11.42 4.56 -7.80
N CYS A 135 11.20 3.23 -7.77
CA CYS A 135 11.09 2.47 -6.53
C CYS A 135 12.46 2.24 -5.87
N ASN A 136 12.69 2.93 -4.76
CA ASN A 136 13.89 2.81 -3.94
C ASN A 136 13.72 1.89 -2.70
N ARG A 137 12.64 1.10 -2.63
CA ARG A 137 12.32 0.28 -1.46
C ARG A 137 12.87 -1.15 -1.53
N VAL A 138 13.31 -1.64 -0.38
CA VAL A 138 13.61 -3.05 -0.05
C VAL A 138 13.04 -3.31 1.35
N ARG A 139 12.79 -4.56 1.72
CA ARG A 139 12.16 -4.91 3.00
C ARG A 139 12.93 -6.01 3.72
N VAL A 140 12.95 -5.97 5.04
CA VAL A 140 13.42 -7.10 5.86
C VAL A 140 12.20 -7.77 6.47
N THR A 141 12.02 -9.06 6.21
CA THR A 141 10.94 -9.84 6.80
C THR A 141 11.21 -10.14 8.27
N VAL A 142 10.18 -10.57 9.01
CA VAL A 142 10.30 -11.05 10.40
C VAL A 142 11.26 -12.24 10.55
N GLU A 143 11.49 -12.99 9.48
CA GLU A 143 12.46 -14.09 9.45
C GLU A 143 13.91 -13.61 9.28
N GLY A 144 14.10 -12.31 9.03
CA GLY A 144 15.40 -11.69 8.77
C GLY A 144 15.86 -11.85 7.32
N ARG A 145 14.93 -11.97 6.36
CA ARG A 145 15.23 -12.02 4.93
C ARG A 145 15.07 -10.65 4.27
N LEU A 146 16.04 -10.24 3.46
CA LEU A 146 15.96 -9.06 2.61
C LEU A 146 15.18 -9.39 1.34
N LEU A 147 13.98 -8.85 1.20
CA LEU A 147 13.20 -8.86 -0.04
C LEU A 147 13.54 -7.61 -0.86
N LEU A 148 13.89 -7.82 -2.13
CA LEU A 148 14.30 -6.75 -3.04
C LEU A 148 13.11 -6.10 -3.76
N CYS A 149 12.03 -6.86 -3.93
CA CYS A 149 10.80 -6.42 -4.54
C CYS A 149 9.63 -7.15 -3.88
N LEU A 150 8.48 -6.46 -3.79
CA LEU A 150 7.25 -7.09 -3.32
C LEU A 150 6.69 -8.08 -4.37
N GLY A 151 6.87 -7.75 -5.65
CA GLY A 151 6.42 -8.52 -6.80
C GLY A 151 7.38 -9.62 -7.29
N ASN A 152 8.39 -10.01 -6.50
CA ASN A 152 9.36 -11.02 -6.91
C ASN A 152 9.89 -11.82 -5.71
N GLU A 153 10.16 -13.11 -5.90
CA GLU A 153 10.58 -14.03 -4.83
C GLU A 153 12.04 -13.86 -4.35
N HIS A 154 12.91 -13.21 -5.13
CA HIS A 154 14.32 -13.04 -4.81
C HIS A 154 14.54 -12.42 -3.42
N SER A 155 15.35 -13.10 -2.61
CA SER A 155 15.65 -12.66 -1.26
C SER A 155 17.01 -13.14 -0.75
N VAL A 156 17.58 -12.40 0.21
CA VAL A 156 18.84 -12.74 0.88
C VAL A 156 18.61 -12.97 2.36
N ASP A 157 19.17 -14.05 2.91
CA ASP A 157 19.04 -14.37 4.34
C ASP A 157 20.06 -13.58 5.17
N LEU A 158 19.67 -12.38 5.63
CA LEU A 158 20.52 -11.53 6.46
C LEU A 158 20.73 -12.13 7.86
N ARG A 159 19.75 -12.88 8.38
CA ARG A 159 19.86 -13.57 9.67
C ARG A 159 20.99 -14.58 9.66
N ALA A 160 21.12 -15.35 8.58
CA ALA A 160 22.20 -16.32 8.43
C ALA A 160 23.58 -15.64 8.33
N VAL A 161 23.68 -14.47 7.69
CA VAL A 161 24.92 -13.67 7.63
C VAL A 161 25.31 -13.22 9.04
N LEU A 162 24.39 -12.60 9.78
CA LEU A 162 24.61 -12.15 11.15
C LEU A 162 25.03 -13.28 12.10
N ARG A 163 24.43 -14.46 11.95
CA ARG A 163 24.76 -15.64 12.78
C ARG A 163 26.12 -16.25 12.44
N ARG A 164 26.51 -16.23 11.16
CA ARG A 164 27.82 -16.75 10.70
C ARG A 164 28.97 -15.78 11.00
N HIS A 165 28.70 -14.48 11.01
CA HIS A 165 29.69 -13.43 11.25
C HIS A 165 29.24 -12.48 12.38
N PRO A 166 29.20 -12.93 13.65
CA PRO A 166 28.73 -12.10 14.75
C PRO A 166 29.56 -10.83 14.92
N GLY A 167 28.91 -9.67 14.96
CA GLY A 167 29.55 -8.36 15.13
C GLY A 167 30.23 -7.79 13.88
N ASP A 168 30.32 -8.56 12.79
CA ASP A 168 30.91 -8.10 11.53
C ASP A 168 29.89 -7.32 10.70
N MET A 169 29.88 -6.01 10.89
CA MET A 169 29.03 -5.09 10.13
C MET A 169 29.39 -5.06 8.64
N GLN A 170 30.66 -5.34 8.28
CA GLN A 170 31.11 -5.27 6.89
C GLN A 170 30.56 -6.45 6.09
N ALA A 171 30.56 -7.66 6.66
CA ALA A 171 29.92 -8.82 6.04
C ALA A 171 28.44 -8.58 5.74
N LEU A 172 27.70 -7.97 6.68
CA LEU A 172 26.29 -7.61 6.47
C LEU A 172 26.11 -6.57 5.35
N LYS A 173 26.90 -5.49 5.37
CA LYS A 173 26.85 -4.45 4.33
C LYS A 173 27.13 -5.01 2.95
N THR A 174 28.16 -5.84 2.82
CA THR A 174 28.52 -6.49 1.56
C THR A 174 27.39 -7.40 1.06
N ALA A 175 26.75 -8.17 1.94
CA ALA A 175 25.60 -9.01 1.58
C ALA A 175 24.42 -8.17 1.05
N ILE A 176 24.12 -7.02 1.67
CA ILE A 176 23.05 -6.11 1.21
C ILE A 176 23.42 -5.52 -0.15
N ILE A 177 24.62 -4.96 -0.31
CA ILE A 177 25.06 -4.30 -1.55
C ILE A 177 25.05 -5.29 -2.72
N ASN A 178 25.54 -6.52 -2.51
CA ASN A 178 25.56 -7.55 -3.54
C ASN A 178 24.15 -8.03 -3.92
N ALA A 179 23.16 -7.84 -3.06
CA ALA A 179 21.77 -8.19 -3.36
C ALA A 179 21.09 -7.16 -4.25
N LEU A 180 21.44 -5.87 -4.14
CA LEU A 180 20.72 -4.78 -4.82
C LEU A 180 20.64 -4.94 -6.36
N PRO A 181 21.69 -5.40 -7.08
CA PRO A 181 21.60 -5.63 -8.53
C PRO A 181 20.60 -6.73 -8.94
N LEU A 182 20.17 -7.58 -8.00
CA LEU A 182 19.18 -8.63 -8.26
C LEU A 182 17.74 -8.09 -8.17
N LYS A 183 17.57 -6.81 -7.80
CA LYS A 183 16.27 -6.15 -7.83
C LYS A 183 15.81 -6.04 -9.28
N PRO A 184 14.65 -6.62 -9.65
CA PRO A 184 14.15 -6.51 -11.01
C PRO A 184 13.82 -5.05 -11.34
N GLU A 185 13.96 -4.68 -12.61
CA GLU A 185 13.58 -3.35 -13.13
C GLU A 185 12.11 -3.01 -12.80
N ARG A 186 11.22 -4.01 -12.95
CA ARG A 186 9.82 -3.90 -12.59
C ARG A 186 9.23 -5.26 -12.23
N HIS A 187 8.10 -5.25 -11.54
CA HIS A 187 7.23 -6.42 -11.47
C HIS A 187 6.33 -6.46 -12.71
N HIS A 188 5.72 -7.62 -12.97
CA HIS A 188 4.93 -7.86 -14.18
C HIS A 188 3.48 -8.25 -13.87
N PHE A 189 2.88 -7.68 -12.83
CA PHE A 189 1.52 -8.02 -12.36
C PHE A 189 0.50 -8.04 -13.51
N THR A 190 -0.16 -9.18 -13.67
CA THR A 190 -1.25 -9.41 -14.62
C THR A 190 -2.56 -9.52 -13.87
N THR A 191 -3.66 -9.12 -14.53
CA THR A 191 -5.03 -9.28 -14.01
C THR A 191 -5.61 -10.66 -14.32
N ASP A 192 -4.93 -11.46 -15.16
CA ASP A 192 -5.45 -12.68 -15.78
C ASP A 192 -5.44 -13.90 -14.85
N GLY A 193 -5.30 -13.69 -13.54
CA GLY A 193 -5.46 -14.71 -12.50
C GLY A 193 -4.19 -15.43 -12.05
N ASP A 194 -3.06 -15.27 -12.74
CA ASP A 194 -1.81 -15.93 -12.33
C ASP A 194 -1.24 -15.32 -11.04
N VAL A 195 -1.06 -16.17 -10.02
CA VAL A 195 -0.36 -15.79 -8.78
C VAL A 195 1.12 -15.61 -9.10
N GLN A 196 1.57 -14.36 -9.17
CA GLN A 196 2.97 -14.04 -9.49
C GLN A 196 3.93 -14.16 -8.30
N VAL A 197 3.38 -14.07 -7.10
CA VAL A 197 4.12 -14.13 -5.84
C VAL A 197 3.29 -14.97 -4.88
N VAL A 198 3.87 -16.05 -4.36
CA VAL A 198 3.16 -16.98 -3.46
C VAL A 198 2.99 -16.38 -2.07
N ARG A 199 3.83 -15.42 -1.72
CA ARG A 199 3.81 -14.76 -0.41
C ARG A 199 2.66 -13.76 -0.27
N PHE A 200 1.91 -13.89 0.81
CA PHE A 200 0.93 -12.92 1.26
C PHE A 200 1.55 -11.62 1.77
N MET A 201 0.80 -10.52 1.68
CA MET A 201 1.25 -9.19 2.10
C MET A 201 1.69 -9.16 3.58
N ASN A 202 0.93 -9.80 4.47
CA ASN A 202 1.21 -9.89 5.91
C ASN A 202 2.56 -10.58 6.25
N MET A 203 3.09 -11.42 5.35
CA MET A 203 4.40 -12.06 5.52
C MET A 203 5.56 -11.19 5.05
N THR A 204 5.26 -10.10 4.33
CA THR A 204 6.26 -9.21 3.72
C THR A 204 6.48 -7.91 4.50
N GLY A 205 6.01 -7.86 5.75
CA GLY A 205 6.23 -6.74 6.67
C GLY A 205 5.32 -5.53 6.42
N GLY A 206 4.11 -5.76 5.89
CA GLY A 206 3.05 -4.75 5.77
C GLY A 206 1.68 -5.35 6.02
#